data_AF-A0A1M4M479-F1
#
_entry.id   AF-A0A1M4M479-F1
#
_cell.length_a   1.000
_cell.length_b   1.000
_cell.length_c   1.000
_cell.angle_alpha   90.00
_cell.angle_beta   90.00
_cell.angle_gamma   90.00
#
_symmetry.space_group_name_H-M   'P 1'
#
loop_
_entity.id
_entity.type
_entity.pdbx_description
1 polymer ?
#
loop_
_entity_poly.entity_id
_entity_poly.type
_entity_poly.pdbx_seq_one_letter_code
_entity_poly.pdbx_strand_id
1 'polypeptide(L)'
;MKKGLLAKLILMFALISYISTFASADQRMDTSTYVPSNHTSIDTESSATTEQVSKQEPYVENGVLICSCGIPYSKHLERSRTNDIGINAPACECGGVIIITETPGKTWFYTDRIRKCQHKANGHDYEMARHVIVDYKCTRCTYVESVVRQEYKWECRGW
;
A
#
# COMPACT_ATOMS: atom_id res chain seq x y z
N MET A 1 -1.17 35.99 35.47
CA MET A 1 -0.83 34.75 34.74
C MET A 1 -1.88 33.64 34.96
N LYS A 2 -3.13 33.79 34.48
CA LYS A 2 -4.20 32.78 34.70
C LYS A 2 -5.05 32.43 33.46
N LYS A 3 -4.79 33.03 32.28
CA LYS A 3 -5.61 32.78 31.07
C LYS A 3 -5.11 31.60 30.22
N GLY A 4 -3.83 31.24 30.30
CA GLY A 4 -3.24 30.16 29.49
C GLY A 4 -3.53 28.74 29.99
N LEU A 5 -3.84 28.57 31.28
CA LEU A 5 -4.10 27.25 31.87
C LEU A 5 -5.53 26.76 31.57
N LEU A 6 -6.50 27.67 31.53
CA LEU A 6 -7.90 27.39 31.22
C LEU A 6 -8.11 26.93 29.77
N ALA A 7 -7.39 27.52 28.81
CA ALA A 7 -7.48 27.13 27.40
C ALA A 7 -6.95 25.70 27.14
N LYS A 8 -5.93 25.26 27.91
CA LYS A 8 -5.37 23.90 27.78
C LYS A 8 -6.28 22.83 28.39
N LEU A 9 -7.01 23.15 29.46
CA LEU A 9 -7.99 22.24 30.08
C LEU A 9 -9.21 22.00 29.18
N ILE A 10 -9.69 23.04 28.48
CA ILE A 10 -10.84 22.91 27.57
C ILE A 10 -10.48 22.03 26.35
N LEU A 11 -9.25 22.14 25.84
CA LEU A 11 -8.80 21.32 24.72
C LEU A 11 -8.65 19.83 25.08
N MET A 12 -8.25 19.52 26.32
CA MET A 12 -8.14 18.13 26.79
C MET A 12 -9.50 17.47 27.02
N PHE A 13 -10.51 18.20 27.50
CA PHE A 13 -11.85 17.63 27.69
C PHE A 13 -12.56 17.31 26.37
N ALA A 14 -12.30 18.06 25.30
CA ALA A 14 -12.87 17.79 23.97
C ALA A 14 -12.32 16.52 23.30
N LEU A 15 -11.10 16.09 23.67
CA LEU A 15 -10.47 14.89 23.11
C LEU A 15 -10.95 13.59 23.78
N ILE A 16 -11.42 13.64 25.02
CA ILE A 16 -11.90 12.46 25.76
C ILE A 16 -13.36 12.14 25.38
N SER A 17 -14.14 13.12 24.88
CA SER A 17 -15.52 12.88 24.44
C SER A 17 -15.63 12.12 23.11
N TYR A 18 -14.55 11.98 22.36
CA TYR A 18 -14.57 11.40 21.01
C TYR A 18 -14.34 9.87 20.95
N ILE A 19 -14.07 9.21 22.09
CA ILE A 19 -13.72 7.78 22.13
C ILE A 19 -14.87 6.90 22.66
N SER A 20 -16.04 7.45 22.99
CA SER A 20 -17.10 6.69 23.69
C SER A 20 -18.37 6.47 22.89
N THR A 21 -18.30 6.08 21.61
CA THR A 21 -19.50 5.60 20.88
C THR A 21 -19.19 4.47 19.90
N PHE A 22 -18.75 3.31 20.38
CA PHE A 22 -19.08 2.03 19.74
C PHE A 22 -19.32 0.97 20.84
N ALA A 23 -20.50 1.03 21.45
CA ALA A 23 -21.02 -0.06 22.27
C ALA A 23 -22.40 -0.48 21.72
N SER A 24 -22.53 -1.80 21.53
CA SER A 24 -23.73 -2.65 21.40
C SER A 24 -24.60 -2.61 20.14
N ALA A 25 -24.63 -3.76 19.44
CA ALA A 25 -25.81 -4.61 19.21
C ALA A 25 -25.29 -5.94 18.62
N ASP A 26 -25.05 -6.98 19.42
CA ASP A 26 -25.98 -8.11 19.67
C ASP A 26 -26.79 -8.54 18.45
N GLN A 27 -26.36 -9.63 17.80
CA GLN A 27 -27.29 -10.68 17.38
C GLN A 27 -26.63 -12.05 17.64
N ARG A 28 -27.09 -12.69 18.71
CA ARG A 28 -27.17 -14.15 18.83
C ARG A 28 -27.64 -14.77 17.50
N MET A 29 -26.93 -15.78 17.02
CA MET A 29 -27.59 -16.87 16.30
C MET A 29 -26.90 -18.19 16.60
N ASP A 30 -27.75 -19.20 16.73
CA ASP A 30 -27.60 -20.37 17.56
C ASP A 30 -26.56 -21.40 17.11
N THR A 31 -26.16 -22.17 18.11
CA THR A 31 -25.53 -23.49 18.01
C THR A 31 -26.35 -24.39 17.09
N SER A 32 -25.71 -24.97 16.06
CA SER A 32 -26.19 -26.21 15.44
C SER A 32 -25.04 -27.17 15.27
N THR A 33 -24.93 -28.07 16.25
CA THR A 33 -24.20 -29.33 16.14
C THR A 33 -24.84 -30.15 15.03
N TYR A 34 -24.11 -30.41 13.94
CA TYR A 34 -24.45 -31.52 13.05
C TYR A 34 -23.17 -32.29 12.71
N VAL A 35 -22.92 -33.32 13.51
CA VAL A 35 -22.06 -34.44 13.16
C VAL A 35 -22.98 -35.54 12.60
N PRO A 36 -22.76 -35.97 11.36
CA PRO A 36 -22.90 -37.37 11.05
C PRO A 36 -21.53 -37.91 10.67
N SER A 37 -21.02 -38.77 11.54
CA SER A 37 -20.02 -39.75 11.16
C SER A 37 -20.62 -40.59 10.03
N ASN A 38 -19.95 -40.62 8.88
CA ASN A 38 -20.09 -41.75 7.98
C ASN A 38 -18.69 -42.20 7.58
N HIS A 39 -18.18 -43.18 8.31
CA HIS A 39 -17.15 -44.05 7.81
C HIS A 39 -17.69 -44.76 6.57
N THR A 40 -17.15 -44.46 5.41
CA THR A 40 -17.10 -45.44 4.33
C THR A 40 -15.76 -45.27 3.62
N SER A 41 -14.83 -46.13 4.02
CA SER A 41 -13.60 -46.42 3.33
C SER A 41 -13.92 -46.93 1.92
N ILE A 42 -13.48 -46.19 0.90
CA ILE A 42 -13.22 -46.75 -0.42
C ILE A 42 -11.89 -46.18 -0.86
N ASP A 43 -10.86 -47.01 -0.74
CA ASP A 43 -9.59 -46.84 -1.43
C ASP A 43 -9.88 -46.80 -2.93
N THR A 44 -9.56 -45.68 -3.57
CA THR A 44 -9.34 -45.64 -5.01
C THR A 44 -8.29 -44.59 -5.28
N GLU A 45 -7.06 -45.05 -5.51
CA GLU A 45 -6.00 -44.29 -6.16
C GLU A 45 -6.57 -43.71 -7.46
N SER A 46 -6.85 -42.42 -7.46
CA SER A 46 -7.09 -41.68 -8.69
C SER A 46 -6.29 -40.39 -8.63
N SER A 47 -5.12 -40.49 -9.26
CA SER A 47 -4.27 -39.38 -9.61
C SER A 47 -5.00 -38.51 -10.63
N ALA A 48 -5.60 -37.42 -10.16
CA ALA A 48 -5.95 -36.28 -10.97
C ALA A 48 -5.70 -35.04 -10.12
N THR A 49 -4.49 -34.51 -10.30
CA THR A 49 -4.00 -33.21 -9.84
C THR A 49 -5.02 -32.12 -10.15
N THR A 50 -5.85 -31.77 -9.17
CA THR A 50 -6.52 -30.48 -9.14
C THR A 50 -5.46 -29.47 -8.71
N GLU A 51 -4.65 -29.03 -9.67
CA GLU A 51 -3.76 -27.89 -9.56
C GLU A 51 -4.62 -26.60 -9.50
N GLN A 52 -5.52 -26.53 -8.52
CA GLN A 52 -5.93 -25.24 -8.00
C GLN A 52 -4.71 -24.74 -7.24
N VAL A 53 -3.87 -23.98 -7.93
CA VAL A 53 -2.93 -23.05 -7.29
C VAL A 53 -3.79 -22.06 -6.51
N SER A 54 -4.26 -22.49 -5.34
CA SER A 54 -4.70 -21.63 -4.28
C SER A 54 -3.53 -20.70 -4.05
N LYS A 55 -3.67 -19.44 -4.46
CA LYS A 55 -2.70 -18.41 -4.12
C LYS A 55 -2.79 -18.26 -2.61
N GLN A 56 -2.00 -19.08 -1.90
CA GLN A 56 -1.87 -19.05 -0.46
C GLN A 56 -1.69 -17.60 -0.02
N GLU A 57 -2.40 -17.16 1.01
CA GLU A 57 -2.23 -15.82 1.52
C GLU A 57 -0.79 -15.62 2.03
N PRO A 58 -0.27 -14.38 2.00
CA PRO A 58 0.98 -14.04 2.67
C PRO A 58 0.99 -14.50 4.12
N TYR A 59 2.12 -14.99 4.60
CA TYR A 59 2.27 -15.46 5.97
C TYR A 59 3.53 -14.90 6.62
N VAL A 60 3.59 -14.93 7.95
CA VAL A 60 4.77 -14.48 8.69
C VAL A 60 5.55 -15.70 9.16
N GLU A 61 6.83 -15.75 8.83
CA GLU A 61 7.76 -16.79 9.28
C GLU A 61 8.97 -16.13 9.94
N ASN A 62 9.26 -16.48 11.19
CA ASN A 62 10.36 -15.90 11.96
C ASN A 62 10.39 -14.35 11.99
N GLY A 63 9.21 -13.71 11.99
CA GLY A 63 9.07 -12.25 11.97
C GLY A 63 9.23 -11.60 10.60
N VAL A 64 9.40 -12.39 9.53
CA VAL A 64 9.51 -11.91 8.15
C VAL A 64 8.20 -12.18 7.42
N LEU A 65 7.69 -11.18 6.70
CA LEU A 65 6.53 -11.36 5.82
C LEU A 65 6.95 -12.11 4.55
N ILE A 66 6.42 -13.31 4.38
CA ILE A 66 6.67 -14.22 3.27
C ILE A 66 5.50 -14.18 2.29
N CYS A 67 5.84 -14.08 1.00
CA CYS A 67 4.90 -14.09 -0.10
C CYS A 67 4.39 -15.51 -0.39
N SER A 68 3.27 -15.62 -1.10
CA SER A 68 2.69 -16.91 -1.50
C SER A 68 3.65 -17.79 -2.32
N CYS A 69 4.71 -17.22 -2.88
CA CYS A 69 5.77 -17.93 -3.59
C CYS A 69 6.93 -18.41 -2.69
N GLY A 70 6.82 -18.26 -1.37
CA GLY A 70 7.87 -18.64 -0.40
C GLY A 70 9.04 -17.66 -0.31
N ILE A 71 8.99 -16.54 -1.04
CA ILE A 71 10.04 -15.52 -1.07
C ILE A 71 9.66 -14.37 -0.13
N PRO A 72 10.60 -13.80 0.66
CA PRO A 72 10.32 -12.61 1.48
C PRO A 72 9.80 -11.44 0.64
N TYR A 73 8.81 -10.71 1.16
CA TYR A 73 8.25 -9.53 0.46
C TYR A 73 9.33 -8.51 0.08
N SER A 74 10.30 -8.29 0.96
CA SER A 74 11.41 -7.33 0.74
C SER A 74 12.29 -7.65 -0.46
N LYS A 75 12.33 -8.90 -0.93
CA LYS A 75 13.18 -9.35 -2.04
C LYS A 75 12.57 -9.13 -3.43
N HIS A 76 11.28 -8.84 -3.52
CA HIS A 76 10.56 -8.79 -4.80
C HIS A 76 10.97 -7.64 -5.73
N LEU A 77 11.51 -6.53 -5.18
CA LEU A 77 11.98 -5.38 -5.98
C LEU A 77 13.50 -5.21 -6.00
N GLU A 78 14.28 -6.04 -5.29
CA GLU A 78 15.74 -5.87 -5.21
C GLU A 78 16.39 -6.01 -6.60
N ARG A 79 15.91 -6.94 -7.44
CA ARG A 79 16.45 -7.17 -8.79
C ARG A 79 16.04 -6.10 -9.82
N SER A 80 14.97 -5.37 -9.58
CA SER A 80 14.53 -4.27 -10.46
C SER A 80 15.34 -2.97 -10.33
N ARG A 81 16.20 -2.88 -9.31
CA ARG A 81 17.06 -1.70 -9.06
C ARG A 81 18.44 -1.80 -9.69
N THR A 82 18.77 -2.91 -10.37
CA THR A 82 19.99 -3.02 -11.17
C THR A 82 19.76 -2.36 -12.53
N ASN A 83 20.54 -1.34 -12.82
CA ASN A 83 20.42 -0.36 -13.91
C ASN A 83 20.50 -0.89 -15.37
N ASP A 84 19.80 -1.97 -15.73
CA ASP A 84 19.65 -2.35 -17.14
C ASP A 84 18.51 -1.55 -17.77
N ILE A 85 18.89 -0.37 -18.26
CA ILE A 85 18.09 0.51 -19.11
C ILE A 85 17.83 -0.22 -20.43
N GLY A 86 16.78 -1.04 -20.48
CA GLY A 86 16.36 -1.69 -21.71
C GLY A 86 15.29 -2.75 -21.52
N ILE A 87 14.02 -2.34 -21.58
CA ILE A 87 12.86 -3.18 -21.95
C ILE A 87 12.58 -4.40 -21.04
N ASN A 88 13.29 -4.60 -19.94
CA ASN A 88 12.96 -5.64 -18.97
C ASN A 88 12.04 -5.07 -17.90
N ALA A 89 10.73 -5.33 -18.06
CA ALA A 89 9.78 -5.10 -16.97
C ALA A 89 10.35 -5.73 -15.68
N PRO A 90 10.25 -5.06 -14.52
CA PRO A 90 10.77 -5.57 -13.26
C PRO A 90 10.30 -7.02 -13.08
N ALA A 91 11.25 -7.93 -12.97
CA ALA A 91 10.96 -9.34 -12.78
C ALA A 91 10.87 -9.61 -11.28
N CYS A 92 9.77 -10.24 -10.88
CA CYS A 92 9.65 -10.80 -9.55
C CYS A 92 10.58 -12.01 -9.43
N GLU A 93 11.19 -12.21 -8.26
CA GLU A 93 12.04 -13.38 -8.02
C GLU A 93 11.32 -14.72 -8.20
N CYS A 94 9.97 -14.77 -8.10
CA CYS A 94 9.18 -15.96 -8.44
C CYS A 94 9.04 -16.21 -9.95
N GLY A 95 9.73 -15.45 -10.79
CA GLY A 95 9.63 -15.48 -12.26
C GLY A 95 8.37 -14.82 -12.81
N GLY A 96 7.58 -14.15 -11.97
CA GLY A 96 6.44 -13.35 -12.41
C GLY A 96 6.87 -11.99 -12.95
N VAL A 97 5.99 -11.37 -13.76
CA VAL A 97 6.19 -10.00 -14.23
C VAL A 97 5.60 -9.06 -13.18
N ILE A 98 6.32 -8.00 -12.82
CA ILE A 98 5.78 -6.90 -12.01
C ILE A 98 5.09 -5.91 -12.93
N ILE A 99 3.77 -5.77 -12.76
CA ILE A 99 2.98 -4.71 -13.37
C ILE A 99 3.15 -3.46 -12.50
N ILE A 100 3.51 -2.35 -13.14
CA ILE A 100 3.61 -1.04 -12.52
C ILE A 100 2.41 -0.21 -12.94
N THR A 101 1.70 0.36 -11.98
CA THR A 101 0.64 1.35 -12.24
C THR A 101 1.00 2.65 -11.54
N GLU A 102 0.97 3.76 -12.27
CA GLU A 102 1.20 5.09 -11.70
C GLU A 102 -0.13 5.86 -11.64
N THR A 103 -0.45 6.36 -10.45
CA THR A 103 -1.63 7.19 -10.21
C THR A 103 -1.18 8.57 -9.72
N PRO A 104 -1.10 9.57 -10.62
CA PRO A 104 -0.72 10.91 -10.23
C PRO A 104 -1.78 11.58 -9.36
N GLY A 105 -1.34 12.24 -8.29
CA GLY A 105 -2.17 13.12 -7.50
C GLY A 105 -2.72 14.27 -8.35
N LYS A 106 -3.97 14.64 -8.10
CA LYS A 106 -4.65 15.71 -8.85
C LYS A 106 -4.11 17.10 -8.53
N THR A 107 -3.65 17.30 -7.31
CA THR A 107 -3.29 18.62 -6.78
C THR A 107 -1.78 18.84 -6.84
N TRP A 108 -1.41 19.98 -7.42
CA TRP A 108 -0.06 20.53 -7.30
C TRP A 108 -0.03 21.50 -6.12
N PHE A 109 1.04 21.43 -5.31
CA PHE A 109 1.29 22.36 -4.22
C PHE A 109 2.67 23.00 -4.41
N TYR A 110 2.80 24.26 -3.98
CA TYR A 110 4.08 24.96 -4.03
C TYR A 110 5.06 24.38 -3.00
N THR A 111 6.33 24.26 -3.40
CA THR A 111 7.43 23.98 -2.47
C THR A 111 8.03 25.30 -1.97
N ASP A 112 9.09 25.22 -1.17
CA ASP A 112 9.87 26.38 -0.71
C ASP A 112 10.89 26.87 -1.76
N ARG A 113 11.00 26.18 -2.90
CA ARG A 113 11.99 26.51 -3.93
C ARG A 113 11.47 27.56 -4.91
N ILE A 114 12.27 28.61 -5.06
CA ILE A 114 12.04 29.71 -5.99
C ILE A 114 13.29 29.96 -6.83
N ARG A 115 13.11 30.43 -8.06
CA ARG A 115 14.20 30.92 -8.91
C ARG A 115 13.75 32.14 -9.70
N LYS A 116 14.69 32.96 -10.18
CA LYS A 116 14.37 34.05 -11.11
C LYS A 116 13.74 33.45 -12.37
N CYS A 117 12.68 34.08 -12.89
CA CYS A 117 12.03 33.55 -14.08
C CYS A 117 13.01 33.54 -15.26
N GLN A 118 13.06 32.41 -15.98
CA GLN A 118 13.95 32.29 -17.15
C GLN A 118 13.47 33.17 -18.33
N HIS A 119 12.18 33.50 -18.36
CA HIS A 119 11.53 34.12 -19.52
C HIS A 119 11.16 35.60 -19.33
N LYS A 120 11.21 36.13 -18.11
CA LYS A 120 10.72 37.48 -17.79
C LYS A 120 11.68 38.23 -16.87
N ALA A 121 11.89 39.51 -17.15
CA ALA A 121 12.81 40.37 -16.39
C ALA A 121 12.36 40.57 -14.93
N ASN A 122 11.04 40.60 -14.69
CA ASN A 122 10.46 40.82 -13.38
C ASN A 122 9.53 39.65 -13.01
N GLY A 123 10.05 38.70 -12.22
CA GLY A 123 9.26 37.56 -11.76
C GLY A 123 10.08 36.42 -11.18
N HIS A 124 9.38 35.50 -10.52
CA HIS A 124 9.94 34.27 -10.00
C HIS A 124 9.20 33.06 -10.57
N ASP A 125 9.95 31.99 -10.84
CA ASP A 125 9.38 30.67 -11.00
C ASP A 125 9.28 30.03 -9.62
N TYR A 126 8.15 29.38 -9.38
CA TYR A 126 7.90 28.62 -8.17
C TYR A 126 7.89 27.14 -8.53
N GLU A 127 8.63 26.33 -7.77
CA GLU A 127 8.56 24.89 -7.92
C GLU A 127 7.26 24.40 -7.30
N MET A 128 6.58 23.51 -8.02
CA MET A 128 5.42 22.80 -7.53
C MET A 128 5.73 21.32 -7.49
N ALA A 129 5.21 20.65 -6.46
CA ALA A 129 5.25 19.21 -6.33
C ALA A 129 3.84 18.61 -6.37
N ARG A 130 3.75 17.35 -6.79
CA ARG A 130 2.57 16.50 -6.57
C ARG A 130 3.03 15.12 -6.13
N HIS A 131 2.21 14.45 -5.33
CA HIS A 131 2.41 13.04 -5.00
C HIS A 131 2.00 12.17 -6.19
N VAL A 132 2.72 11.08 -6.42
CA VAL A 132 2.36 10.02 -7.35
C VAL A 132 2.43 8.70 -6.58
N ILE A 133 1.32 7.98 -6.59
CA ILE A 133 1.26 6.62 -6.04
C ILE A 133 1.75 5.69 -7.14
N VAL A 134 2.71 4.84 -6.82
CA VAL A 134 3.24 3.82 -7.71
C VAL A 134 2.96 2.46 -7.09
N ASP A 135 2.12 1.68 -7.76
CA ASP A 135 1.73 0.34 -7.32
C ASP A 135 2.49 -0.72 -8.13
N TYR A 136 3.13 -1.64 -7.43
CA TYR A 136 3.81 -2.81 -7.96
C TYR A 136 2.98 -4.05 -7.66
N LYS A 137 2.68 -4.85 -8.68
CA LYS A 137 1.94 -6.11 -8.52
C LYS A 137 2.58 -7.23 -9.32
N CYS A 138 2.86 -8.36 -8.68
CA CYS A 138 3.31 -9.56 -9.39
C CYS A 138 2.13 -10.28 -10.06
N THR A 139 2.34 -10.77 -11.29
CA THR A 139 1.33 -11.58 -11.99
C THR A 139 1.18 -12.99 -11.42
N ARG A 140 2.24 -13.55 -10.82
CA ARG A 140 2.29 -14.96 -10.38
C ARG A 140 2.01 -15.16 -8.89
N CYS A 141 2.57 -14.34 -8.02
CA CYS A 141 2.37 -14.46 -6.57
C CYS A 141 1.44 -13.37 -6.01
N THR A 142 1.26 -13.33 -4.69
CA THR A 142 0.44 -12.35 -3.96
C THR A 142 1.16 -11.04 -3.66
N TYR A 143 2.38 -10.87 -4.17
CA TYR A 143 3.17 -9.66 -3.92
C TYR A 143 2.51 -8.41 -4.50
N VAL A 144 2.33 -7.44 -3.60
CA VAL A 144 1.88 -6.08 -3.87
C VAL A 144 2.66 -5.11 -3.00
N GLU A 145 3.06 -3.99 -3.56
CA GLU A 145 3.69 -2.88 -2.83
C GLU A 145 3.21 -1.55 -3.42
N SER A 146 2.95 -0.57 -2.56
CA SER A 146 2.56 0.78 -2.96
C SER A 146 3.55 1.77 -2.36
N VAL A 147 4.15 2.60 -3.19
CA VAL A 147 5.08 3.64 -2.76
C VAL A 147 4.60 5.00 -3.24
N VAL A 148 4.96 6.04 -2.49
CA VAL A 148 4.68 7.43 -2.86
C VAL A 148 5.97 8.09 -3.32
N ARG A 149 6.00 8.59 -4.55
CA ARG A 149 7.07 9.47 -5.06
C ARG A 149 6.53 10.88 -5.30
N GLN A 150 7.44 11.84 -5.45
CA GLN A 150 7.08 13.20 -5.85
C GLN A 150 7.44 13.45 -7.31
N GLU A 151 6.58 14.20 -8.00
CA GLU A 151 6.87 14.82 -9.28
C GLU A 151 6.95 16.32 -9.11
N TYR A 152 7.80 16.96 -9.90
CA TYR A 152 8.07 18.38 -9.80
C TYR A 152 7.86 19.08 -11.15
N LYS A 153 7.39 20.32 -11.09
CA LYS A 153 7.34 21.24 -12.23
C LYS A 153 7.63 22.66 -11.78
N TRP A 154 7.91 23.55 -12.72
CA TRP A 154 8.08 24.98 -12.46
C TRP A 154 6.92 25.77 -13.05
N GLU A 155 6.41 26.75 -12.31
CA GLU A 155 5.40 27.71 -12.78
C GLU A 155 5.97 29.14 -12.69
N CYS A 156 6.17 29.82 -13.84
CA CYS A 156 6.60 31.23 -13.86
C CYS A 156 5.42 32.15 -13.53
N ARG A 157 5.58 32.98 -12.49
CA ARG A 157 4.64 34.06 -12.15
C ARG A 157 5.30 35.43 -12.29
N GLY A 158 5.87 35.69 -13.46
CA GLY A 158 6.44 36.97 -13.84
C GLY A 158 5.53 37.80 -14.74
N TRP A 159 5.82 39.11 -14.81
CA TRP A 159 5.13 40.08 -15.67
C TRP A 159 6.05 40.49 -16.81
#